data_AF-A0A7Y5RGN3-F1
#
_entry.id   AF-A0A7Y5RGN3-F1
#
_cell.length_a   1.000
_cell.length_b   1.000
_cell.length_c   1.000
_cell.angle_alpha   90.00
_cell.angle_beta   90.00
_cell.angle_gamma   90.00
#
_symmetry.space_group_name_H-M   'P 1'
#
loop_
_entity.id
_entity.type
_entity.pdbx_description
1 polymer ?
#
loop_
_entity_poly.entity_id
_entity_poly.type
_entity_poly.pdbx_seq_one_letter_code
_entity_poly.pdbx_strand_id
1 'polypeptide(L)'
;TSNPEDEFFVVAFNDLPAVVVDNTSNVDDVEARMAMMKPESRTALIDAVYLGLNKLKDAKYDRKALLIISDGGDNRSRYTEGELRRAVRESDVQIYSIGIFDTYASTPEEIAGPIMLNDICEMTGGRMFRVTDVAELGDIAARISQELRNEYVVGFRPGDLKHDGTWRKLKVKLNPPPGLPPLTVHNRQGYYAPAD
;
A
#
# COMPACT_ATOMS: atom_id res chain seq x y z
N THR A 1 -7.69 5.71 -15.11
CA THR A 1 -8.51 4.73 -15.83
C THR A 1 -7.90 3.36 -15.64
N SER A 2 -8.70 2.36 -15.26
CA SER A 2 -8.25 0.96 -15.14
C SER A 2 -7.96 0.39 -16.54
N ASN A 3 -7.01 -0.55 -16.62
CA ASN A 3 -6.80 -1.33 -17.82
C ASN A 3 -7.76 -2.53 -17.73
N PRO A 4 -8.50 -2.88 -18.79
CA PRO A 4 -9.37 -4.06 -18.80
C PRO A 4 -8.69 -5.38 -18.41
N GLU A 5 -7.36 -5.45 -18.48
CA GLU A 5 -6.57 -6.63 -18.08
C GLU A 5 -6.20 -6.63 -16.58
N ASP A 6 -6.39 -5.50 -15.89
CA ASP A 6 -6.17 -5.39 -14.44
C ASP A 6 -7.23 -6.23 -13.70
N GLU A 7 -6.82 -6.90 -12.63
CA GLU A 7 -7.71 -7.65 -11.73
C GLU A 7 -7.75 -6.95 -10.37
N PHE A 8 -8.95 -6.81 -9.83
CA PHE A 8 -9.21 -6.08 -8.59
C PHE A 8 -9.93 -6.98 -7.61
N PHE A 9 -9.67 -6.76 -6.33
CA PHE A 9 -10.53 -7.21 -5.24
C PHE A 9 -10.72 -6.05 -4.28
N VAL A 10 -11.76 -6.14 -3.45
CA VAL A 10 -12.03 -5.12 -2.45
C VAL A 10 -12.12 -5.78 -1.08
N VAL A 11 -11.33 -5.27 -0.14
CA VAL A 11 -11.45 -5.58 1.28
C VAL A 11 -12.10 -4.39 1.96
N ALA A 12 -13.26 -4.61 2.58
CA ALA A 12 -13.86 -3.65 3.50
C ALA A 12 -13.56 -4.08 4.93
N PHE A 13 -13.52 -3.14 5.85
CA PHE A 13 -13.26 -3.43 7.25
C PHE A 13 -14.01 -2.48 8.18
N ASN A 14 -14.36 -3.02 9.33
CA ASN A 14 -14.83 -2.33 10.53
C ASN A 14 -14.22 -3.07 11.75
N ASP A 15 -15.05 -3.77 12.54
CA ASP A 15 -14.63 -4.78 13.52
C ASP A 15 -13.80 -5.91 12.92
N LEU A 16 -14.16 -6.39 11.72
CA LEU A 16 -13.50 -7.51 11.06
C LEU A 16 -13.35 -7.21 9.56
N PRO A 17 -12.20 -7.49 8.95
CA PRO A 17 -12.05 -7.33 7.51
C PRO A 17 -12.75 -8.45 6.75
N ALA A 18 -13.32 -8.12 5.59
CA ALA A 18 -13.92 -9.07 4.69
C ALA A 18 -13.64 -8.71 3.23
N VAL A 19 -13.41 -9.72 2.40
CA VAL A 19 -13.41 -9.56 0.94
C VAL A 19 -14.86 -9.36 0.50
N VAL A 20 -15.18 -8.16 0.05
CA VAL A 20 -16.55 -7.78 -0.36
C VAL A 20 -16.76 -7.85 -1.86
N VAL A 21 -15.66 -7.86 -2.61
CA VAL A 21 -15.58 -8.15 -4.05
C VAL A 21 -14.37 -9.05 -4.23
N ASP A 22 -14.60 -10.26 -4.72
CA ASP A 22 -13.51 -11.18 -5.08
C ASP A 22 -12.88 -10.75 -6.42
N ASN A 23 -11.79 -11.38 -6.81
CA ASN A 23 -11.02 -11.10 -8.03
C ASN A 23 -11.95 -10.89 -9.24
N THR A 24 -11.97 -9.66 -9.75
CA THR A 24 -12.80 -9.24 -10.87
C THR A 24 -12.05 -8.26 -11.76
N SER A 25 -12.29 -8.32 -13.07
CA SER A 25 -11.88 -7.28 -14.02
C SER A 25 -13.01 -6.29 -14.31
N ASN A 26 -14.20 -6.49 -13.71
CA ASN A 26 -15.35 -5.63 -13.88
C ASN A 26 -15.37 -4.52 -12.81
N VAL A 27 -15.15 -3.29 -13.25
CA VAL A 27 -15.13 -2.11 -12.37
C VAL A 27 -16.51 -1.81 -11.80
N ASP A 28 -17.59 -2.14 -12.52
CA ASP A 28 -18.96 -1.88 -12.07
C ASP A 28 -19.28 -2.66 -10.78
N ASP A 29 -18.73 -3.87 -10.62
CA ASP A 29 -18.90 -4.67 -9.40
C ASP A 29 -18.24 -3.99 -8.18
N VAL A 30 -17.07 -3.37 -8.41
CA VAL A 30 -16.33 -2.61 -7.40
C VAL A 30 -17.10 -1.35 -7.02
N GLU A 31 -17.53 -0.55 -8.00
CA GLU A 31 -18.27 0.69 -7.78
C GLU A 31 -19.59 0.44 -7.03
N ALA A 32 -20.37 -0.55 -7.47
CA ALA A 32 -21.62 -0.91 -6.83
C ALA A 32 -21.42 -1.32 -5.37
N ARG A 33 -20.34 -2.06 -5.07
CA ARG A 33 -20.07 -2.49 -3.70
C ARG A 33 -19.59 -1.36 -2.82
N MET A 34 -18.71 -0.48 -3.33
CA MET A 34 -18.22 0.69 -2.61
C MET A 34 -19.36 1.66 -2.24
N ALA A 35 -20.31 1.88 -3.15
CA ALA A 35 -21.46 2.76 -2.90
C ALA A 35 -22.37 2.30 -1.74
N MET A 36 -22.32 1.01 -1.37
CA MET A 36 -23.13 0.44 -0.29
C MET A 36 -22.39 0.38 1.06
N MET A 37 -21.11 0.74 1.11
CA MET A 37 -20.32 0.70 2.34
C MET A 37 -20.69 1.84 3.27
N LYS A 38 -20.72 1.56 4.58
CA LYS A 38 -20.92 2.55 5.63
C LYS A 38 -19.74 2.51 6.59
N PRO A 39 -19.14 3.66 6.92
CA PRO A 39 -18.13 3.73 7.96
C PRO A 39 -18.76 3.43 9.34
N GLU A 40 -18.03 2.71 10.17
CA GLU A 40 -18.39 2.41 11.57
C GLU A 40 -17.22 2.81 12.49
N SER A 41 -17.46 2.85 13.81
CA SER A 41 -16.50 3.41 14.78
C SER A 41 -15.30 2.51 15.12
N ARG A 42 -15.27 1.27 14.61
CA ARG A 42 -14.23 0.29 14.92
C ARG A 42 -13.42 0.02 13.68
N THR A 43 -12.11 -0.03 13.83
CA THR A 43 -11.19 -0.09 12.71
C THR A 43 -10.13 -1.17 12.92
N ALA A 44 -10.28 -2.27 12.19
CA ALA A 44 -9.33 -3.37 12.08
C ALA A 44 -8.50 -3.24 10.78
N LEU A 45 -7.85 -2.08 10.60
CA LEU A 45 -7.05 -1.75 9.42
C LEU A 45 -5.88 -2.72 9.24
N ILE A 46 -5.14 -3.01 10.31
CA ILE A 46 -3.98 -3.90 10.25
C ILE A 46 -4.43 -5.30 9.78
N ASP A 47 -5.50 -5.84 10.36
CA ASP A 47 -6.07 -7.12 9.93
C ASP A 47 -6.53 -7.07 8.45
N ALA A 48 -7.07 -5.94 7.99
CA ALA A 48 -7.48 -5.75 6.59
C ALA A 48 -6.29 -5.75 5.62
N VAL A 49 -5.20 -5.08 5.97
CA VAL A 49 -3.96 -5.09 5.17
C VAL A 49 -3.39 -6.51 5.14
N TYR A 50 -3.40 -7.24 6.25
CA TYR A 50 -3.01 -8.65 6.29
C TYR A 50 -3.84 -9.53 5.35
N LEU A 51 -5.16 -9.35 5.35
CA LEU A 51 -6.06 -10.08 4.46
C LEU A 51 -5.74 -9.76 2.99
N GLY A 52 -5.54 -8.47 2.66
CA GLY A 52 -5.16 -8.03 1.32
C GLY A 52 -3.81 -8.60 0.86
N LEU A 53 -2.78 -8.54 1.71
CA LEU A 53 -1.46 -9.10 1.42
C LEU A 53 -1.51 -10.61 1.21
N ASN A 54 -2.28 -11.35 2.02
CA ASN A 54 -2.45 -12.79 1.84
C ASN A 54 -3.19 -13.10 0.53
N LYS A 55 -4.24 -12.35 0.19
CA LYS A 55 -4.97 -12.53 -1.07
C LYS A 55 -4.07 -12.28 -2.29
N LEU A 56 -3.17 -11.30 -2.21
CA LEU A 56 -2.20 -11.02 -3.26
C LEU A 56 -1.14 -12.12 -3.44
N LYS A 57 -0.93 -13.02 -2.46
CA LYS A 57 -0.01 -14.16 -2.65
C LYS A 57 -0.50 -15.10 -3.76
N ASP A 58 -1.82 -15.24 -3.89
CA ASP A 58 -2.48 -16.08 -4.87
C ASP A 58 -2.89 -15.31 -6.15
N ALA A 59 -2.45 -14.06 -6.30
CA ALA A 59 -2.78 -13.24 -7.46
C ALA A 59 -2.21 -13.83 -8.76
N LYS A 60 -2.97 -13.69 -9.85
CA LYS A 60 -2.60 -14.20 -11.17
C LYS A 60 -1.35 -13.54 -11.76
N TYR A 61 -1.13 -12.26 -11.44
CA TYR A 61 -0.06 -11.44 -12.03
C TYR A 61 1.03 -11.11 -11.01
N ASP A 62 2.27 -10.98 -11.51
CA ASP A 62 3.43 -10.68 -10.67
C ASP A 62 3.44 -9.25 -10.13
N ARG A 63 2.91 -8.29 -10.92
CA ARG A 63 2.77 -6.89 -10.49
C ARG A 63 1.57 -6.75 -9.56
N LYS A 64 1.85 -6.43 -8.30
CA LYS A 64 0.87 -6.42 -7.22
C LYS A 64 0.91 -5.09 -6.49
N ALA A 65 -0.25 -4.46 -6.39
CA ALA A 65 -0.40 -3.24 -5.62
C ALA A 65 -1.58 -3.37 -4.65
N LEU A 66 -1.44 -2.72 -3.49
CA LEU A 66 -2.51 -2.56 -2.52
C LEU A 66 -2.75 -1.06 -2.33
N LEU A 67 -3.97 -0.61 -2.64
CA LEU A 67 -4.41 0.74 -2.36
C LEU A 67 -5.25 0.75 -1.08
N ILE A 68 -4.81 1.52 -0.09
CA ILE A 68 -5.50 1.67 1.19
C ILE A 68 -6.19 3.03 1.21
N ILE A 69 -7.46 3.08 1.59
CA ILE A 69 -8.19 4.33 1.84
C ILE A 69 -8.61 4.31 3.30
N SER A 70 -7.97 5.12 4.14
CA SER A 70 -8.16 5.09 5.59
C SER A 70 -7.60 6.35 6.28
N ASP A 71 -8.03 6.61 7.51
CA ASP A 71 -7.41 7.56 8.43
C ASP A 71 -6.17 6.97 9.15
N GLY A 72 -5.94 5.67 8.99
CA GLY A 72 -4.81 4.95 9.56
C GLY A 72 -4.98 4.51 11.01
N GLY A 73 -6.05 4.92 11.69
CA GLY A 73 -6.29 4.56 13.08
C GLY A 73 -6.67 3.09 13.19
N ASP A 74 -5.98 2.33 14.04
CA ASP A 74 -6.35 0.94 14.34
C ASP A 74 -6.64 0.77 15.83
N ASN A 75 -7.80 0.20 16.16
CA ASN A 75 -8.23 -0.01 17.54
C ASN A 75 -8.82 -1.41 17.79
N ARG A 76 -8.81 -2.29 16.79
CA ARG A 76 -9.55 -3.55 16.82
C ARG A 76 -8.81 -4.72 16.21
N SER A 77 -7.66 -4.49 15.56
CA SER A 77 -6.90 -5.58 14.96
C SER A 77 -6.33 -6.56 15.98
N ARG A 78 -6.14 -7.80 15.53
CA ARG A 78 -5.50 -8.87 16.29
C ARG A 78 -3.99 -8.86 16.09
N TYR A 79 -3.55 -8.41 14.91
CA TYR A 79 -2.13 -8.23 14.62
C TYR A 79 -1.64 -6.85 15.07
N THR A 80 -0.39 -6.80 15.48
CA THR A 80 0.32 -5.58 15.87
C THR A 80 0.95 -4.86 14.68
N GLU A 81 1.28 -3.57 14.84
CA GLU A 81 2.05 -2.83 13.82
C GLU A 81 3.41 -3.48 13.51
N GLY A 82 4.08 -4.05 14.52
CA GLY A 82 5.36 -4.73 14.32
C GLY A 82 5.23 -5.97 13.45
N GLU A 83 4.15 -6.73 13.64
CA GLU A 83 3.80 -7.84 12.77
C GLU A 83 3.47 -7.34 11.37
N LEU A 84 2.63 -6.31 11.22
CA LEU A 84 2.32 -5.71 9.92
C LEU A 84 3.57 -5.32 9.14
N ARG A 85 4.50 -4.60 9.79
CA ARG A 85 5.76 -4.18 9.17
C ARG A 85 6.59 -5.37 8.70
N ARG A 86 6.61 -6.50 9.43
CA ARG A 86 7.27 -7.73 8.96
C ARG A 86 6.59 -8.29 7.72
N ALA A 87 5.26 -8.47 7.76
CA ALA A 87 4.50 -8.97 6.62
C ALA A 87 4.67 -8.10 5.37
N VAL A 88 4.68 -6.78 5.53
CA VAL A 88 4.91 -5.83 4.42
C VAL A 88 6.33 -5.98 3.84
N ARG A 89 7.38 -6.13 4.67
CA ARG A 89 8.76 -6.34 4.19
C ARG A 89 8.95 -7.65 3.43
N GLU A 90 8.24 -8.68 3.86
CA GLU A 90 8.28 -10.01 3.24
C GLU A 90 7.38 -10.10 2.01
N SER A 91 6.45 -9.17 1.85
CA SER A 91 5.56 -9.12 0.70
C SER A 91 6.24 -8.55 -0.54
N ASP A 92 5.92 -9.13 -1.70
CA ASP A 92 6.26 -8.54 -2.99
C ASP A 92 5.11 -7.65 -3.52
N VAL A 93 4.64 -6.73 -2.66
CA VAL A 93 3.49 -5.86 -2.95
C VAL A 93 3.90 -4.40 -2.80
N GLN A 94 3.49 -3.55 -3.73
CA GLN A 94 3.62 -2.10 -3.58
C GLN A 94 2.38 -1.52 -2.91
N ILE A 95 2.55 -0.72 -1.86
CA ILE A 95 1.45 -0.20 -1.06
C ILE A 95 1.32 1.30 -1.28
N TYR A 96 0.13 1.72 -1.71
CA TYR A 96 -0.29 3.10 -1.78
C TYR A 96 -1.38 3.35 -0.75
N SER A 97 -1.43 4.58 -0.21
CA SER A 97 -2.52 4.98 0.65
C SER A 97 -3.07 6.35 0.30
N ILE A 98 -4.38 6.48 0.44
CA ILE A 98 -5.11 7.73 0.42
C ILE A 98 -5.56 7.97 1.87
N GLY A 99 -4.84 8.88 2.53
CA GLY A 99 -5.06 9.25 3.92
C GLY A 99 -6.20 10.26 4.03
N ILE A 100 -7.31 9.85 4.65
CA ILE A 100 -8.44 10.74 4.95
C ILE A 100 -8.36 11.06 6.43
N PHE A 101 -7.78 12.21 6.78
CA PHE A 101 -7.53 12.57 8.17
C PHE A 101 -8.42 13.73 8.59
N ASP A 102 -9.12 13.57 9.72
CA ASP A 102 -9.79 14.70 10.36
C ASP A 102 -8.75 15.74 10.83
N THR A 103 -9.15 17.01 10.87
CA THR A 103 -8.34 18.09 11.42
C THR A 103 -8.16 17.93 12.93
N TYR A 104 -9.09 17.25 13.60
CA TYR A 104 -9.06 16.97 15.02
C TYR A 104 -8.88 15.48 15.30
N ALA A 105 -7.63 15.02 15.35
CA ALA A 105 -7.30 13.70 15.87
C ALA A 105 -7.47 13.70 17.39
N SER A 106 -8.47 12.98 17.89
CA SER A 106 -8.89 12.99 19.29
C SER A 106 -8.37 11.78 20.06
N THR A 107 -7.90 10.75 19.36
CA THR A 107 -7.39 9.51 19.93
C THR A 107 -5.90 9.29 19.59
N PRO A 108 -5.12 8.59 20.44
CA PRO A 108 -3.75 8.21 20.11
C PRO A 108 -3.62 7.46 18.78
N GLU A 109 -4.60 6.62 18.47
CA GLU A 109 -4.67 5.83 17.24
C GLU A 109 -4.80 6.72 16.01
N GLU A 110 -5.66 7.73 16.02
CA GLU A 110 -5.80 8.71 14.93
C GLU A 110 -4.54 9.57 14.75
N ILE A 111 -3.80 9.84 15.84
CA ILE A 111 -2.52 10.58 15.77
C ILE A 111 -1.42 9.71 15.14
N ALA A 112 -1.37 8.43 15.49
CA ALA A 112 -0.36 7.50 15.00
C ALA A 112 -0.66 6.96 13.60
N GLY A 113 -1.93 6.90 13.20
CA GLY A 113 -2.41 6.33 11.96
C GLY A 113 -1.71 6.85 10.69
N PRO A 114 -1.60 8.18 10.49
CA PRO A 114 -0.88 8.75 9.35
C PRO A 114 0.59 8.30 9.27
N ILE A 115 1.26 8.15 10.42
CA ILE A 115 2.66 7.72 10.49
C ILE A 115 2.76 6.25 10.08
N MET A 116 1.89 5.40 10.62
CA MET A 116 1.85 3.98 10.27
C MET A 116 1.56 3.75 8.78
N LEU A 117 0.57 4.46 8.22
CA LEU A 117 0.24 4.41 6.79
C LEU A 117 1.41 4.86 5.91
N ASN A 118 2.05 5.98 6.25
CA ASN A 118 3.20 6.46 5.50
C ASN A 118 4.35 5.44 5.51
N ASP A 119 4.65 4.88 6.68
CA ASP A 119 5.76 3.94 6.83
C ASP A 119 5.58 2.69 5.98
N ILE A 120 4.39 2.07 5.98
CA ILE A 120 4.15 0.86 5.17
C ILE A 120 4.19 1.15 3.68
N CYS A 121 3.75 2.34 3.24
CA CYS A 121 3.88 2.80 1.87
C CYS A 121 5.35 2.95 1.47
N GLU A 122 6.14 3.69 2.25
CA GLU A 122 7.55 3.94 1.94
C GLU A 122 8.38 2.65 1.92
N MET A 123 8.10 1.71 2.82
CA MET A 123 8.79 0.42 2.90
C MET A 123 8.73 -0.36 1.58
N THR A 124 7.64 -0.20 0.84
CA THR A 124 7.39 -0.90 -0.43
C THR A 124 7.74 -0.08 -1.67
N GLY A 125 8.14 1.18 -1.49
CA GLY A 125 8.37 2.11 -2.59
C GLY A 125 7.10 2.74 -3.16
N GLY A 126 5.95 2.55 -2.51
CA GLY A 126 4.74 3.30 -2.80
C GLY A 126 4.68 4.62 -2.01
N ARG A 127 3.50 5.23 -1.94
CA ARG A 127 3.31 6.58 -1.37
C ARG A 127 1.97 6.73 -0.66
N MET A 128 1.98 7.55 0.38
CA MET A 128 0.77 8.09 0.99
C MET A 128 0.40 9.44 0.35
N PHE A 129 -0.86 9.59 -0.01
CA PHE A 129 -1.47 10.83 -0.47
C PHE A 129 -2.50 11.27 0.56
N ARG A 130 -2.29 12.43 1.18
CA ARG A 130 -3.29 13.02 2.06
C ARG A 130 -4.37 13.71 1.23
N VAL A 131 -5.63 13.45 1.56
CA VAL A 131 -6.78 14.16 0.99
C VAL A 131 -7.19 15.24 1.97
N THR A 132 -7.30 16.47 1.47
CA THR A 132 -7.87 17.59 2.23
C THR A 132 -9.24 18.00 1.70
N ASP A 133 -9.49 17.78 0.41
CA ASP A 133 -10.77 18.02 -0.24
C ASP A 133 -11.16 16.80 -1.09
N VAL A 134 -12.43 16.41 -1.06
CA VAL A 134 -13.01 15.35 -1.90
C VAL A 134 -12.76 15.63 -3.38
N ALA A 135 -12.68 16.89 -3.79
CA ALA A 135 -12.35 17.28 -5.17
C ALA A 135 -10.95 16.79 -5.60
N GLU A 136 -10.02 16.55 -4.68
CA GLU A 136 -8.65 16.09 -4.98
C GLU A 136 -8.57 14.59 -5.26
N LEU A 137 -9.59 13.80 -4.88
CA LEU A 137 -9.57 12.34 -4.99
C LEU A 137 -9.35 11.87 -6.43
N GLY A 138 -9.99 12.52 -7.40
CA GLY A 138 -9.83 12.20 -8.82
C GLY A 138 -8.39 12.37 -9.30
N ASP A 139 -7.75 13.49 -8.92
CA ASP A 139 -6.37 13.80 -9.27
C ASP A 139 -5.37 12.86 -8.59
N ILE A 140 -5.61 12.54 -7.31
CA ILE A 140 -4.80 11.57 -6.56
C ILE A 140 -4.89 10.18 -7.19
N ALA A 141 -6.11 9.72 -7.49
CA ALA A 141 -6.31 8.43 -8.15
C ALA A 141 -5.64 8.39 -9.54
N ALA A 142 -5.71 9.47 -10.30
CA ALA A 142 -5.02 9.58 -11.59
C ALA A 142 -3.49 9.50 -11.43
N ARG A 143 -2.92 10.17 -10.43
CA ARG A 143 -1.48 10.11 -10.13
C ARG A 143 -1.03 8.71 -9.73
N ILE A 144 -1.76 8.05 -8.81
CA ILE A 144 -1.46 6.66 -8.40
C ILE A 144 -1.54 5.74 -9.62
N SER A 145 -2.58 5.88 -10.45
CA SER A 145 -2.70 5.10 -11.68
C SER A 145 -1.54 5.33 -12.65
N GLN A 146 -1.00 6.54 -12.73
CA GLN A 146 0.18 6.83 -13.54
C GLN A 146 1.44 6.20 -12.95
N GLU A 147 1.62 6.24 -11.62
CA GLU A 147 2.77 5.62 -10.96
C GLU A 147 2.78 4.11 -11.14
N LEU A 148 1.65 3.43 -10.89
CA LEU A 148 1.48 1.99 -11.07
C LEU A 148 1.73 1.51 -12.51
N ARG A 149 1.56 2.40 -13.50
CA ARG A 149 1.79 2.08 -14.91
C ARG A 149 3.21 2.39 -15.37
N ASN A 150 3.92 3.26 -14.66
CA ASN A 150 5.23 3.79 -15.06
C ASN A 150 6.28 3.46 -14.02
N GLU A 151 6.62 2.17 -13.94
CA GLU A 151 7.65 1.67 -13.03
C GLU A 151 8.92 1.29 -13.78
N TYR A 152 10.06 1.55 -13.15
CA TYR A 152 11.36 1.07 -13.63
C TYR A 152 11.77 -0.16 -12.83
N VAL A 153 12.03 -1.27 -13.52
CA VAL A 153 12.60 -2.47 -12.91
C VAL A 153 14.11 -2.43 -13.04
N VAL A 154 14.81 -2.37 -11.89
CA VAL A 154 16.27 -2.35 -11.84
C VAL A 154 16.77 -3.65 -11.22
N GLY A 155 17.47 -4.46 -12.03
CA GLY A 155 18.15 -5.65 -11.57
C GLY A 155 19.57 -5.34 -11.08
N PHE A 156 19.98 -5.93 -9.97
CA PHE A 156 21.36 -5.91 -9.51
C PHE A 156 21.73 -7.27 -8.89
N ARG A 157 23.02 -7.56 -8.82
CA ARG A 157 23.55 -8.72 -8.10
C ARG A 157 24.31 -8.21 -6.87
N PRO A 158 23.98 -8.65 -5.65
CA PRO A 158 24.75 -8.25 -4.47
C PRO A 158 26.17 -8.80 -4.58
N GLY A 159 27.16 -8.00 -4.16
CA GLY A 159 28.57 -8.40 -4.18
C GLY A 159 28.91 -9.54 -3.21
N ASP A 160 28.13 -9.67 -2.12
CA ASP A 160 28.28 -10.71 -1.09
C ASP A 160 26.98 -11.53 -0.97
N LEU A 161 26.94 -12.70 -1.61
CA LEU A 161 25.80 -13.62 -1.62
C LEU A 161 25.82 -14.52 -0.38
N LYS A 162 25.55 -13.94 0.78
CA LYS A 162 25.25 -14.68 2.01
C LYS A 162 23.77 -15.06 2.07
N HIS A 163 23.51 -16.34 2.35
CA HIS A 163 22.18 -16.90 2.57
C HIS A 163 21.94 -16.97 4.09
N ASP A 164 21.86 -15.81 4.74
CA ASP A 164 21.80 -15.69 6.20
C ASP A 164 20.43 -15.18 6.70
N GLY A 165 19.44 -15.02 5.81
CA GLY A 165 18.13 -14.49 6.17
C GLY A 165 18.14 -13.04 6.66
N THR A 166 19.26 -12.32 6.53
CA THR A 166 19.37 -10.96 7.07
C THR A 166 18.69 -9.93 6.18
N TRP A 167 18.17 -8.86 6.80
CA TRP A 167 17.61 -7.72 6.07
C TRP A 167 18.72 -6.91 5.39
N ARG A 168 18.56 -6.68 4.09
CA ARG A 168 19.49 -5.91 3.26
C ARG A 168 18.83 -4.62 2.80
N LYS A 169 19.33 -3.50 3.30
CA LYS A 169 18.85 -2.16 2.93
C LYS A 169 19.24 -1.82 1.49
N LEU A 170 18.28 -1.32 0.73
CA LEU A 170 18.48 -0.76 -0.60
C LEU A 170 18.61 0.76 -0.53
N LYS A 171 19.45 1.31 -1.41
CA LYS A 171 19.56 2.74 -1.62
C LYS A 171 19.75 3.01 -3.11
N VAL A 172 18.71 3.53 -3.74
CA VAL A 172 18.77 4.00 -5.12
C VAL A 172 19.13 5.48 -5.13
N LYS A 173 20.11 5.87 -5.95
CA LYS A 173 20.48 7.27 -6.17
C LYS A 173 20.28 7.60 -7.64
N LEU A 174 19.70 8.76 -7.90
CA LEU A 174 19.52 9.28 -9.24
C LEU A 174 20.55 10.38 -9.50
N ASN A 175 21.13 10.36 -10.70
CA ASN A 175 21.93 11.47 -11.22
C ASN A 175 21.06 12.24 -12.21
N PRO A 176 20.43 13.36 -11.81
CA PRO A 176 19.52 14.09 -12.67
C PRO A 176 20.30 14.75 -13.82
N PRO A 177 19.79 14.71 -15.07
CA PRO A 177 20.39 15.45 -16.17
C PRO A 177 20.27 16.97 -15.93
N PRO A 178 21.20 17.77 -16.47
CA PRO A 178 21.16 19.23 -16.33
C PRO A 178 19.84 19.82 -16.84
N GLY A 179 19.30 20.80 -16.10
CA GLY A 179 18.10 21.56 -16.52
C GLY A 179 16.75 20.95 -16.09
N LEU A 180 16.73 19.77 -15.46
CA LEU A 180 15.51 19.24 -14.84
C LEU A 180 15.30 19.78 -13.41
N PRO A 181 14.03 19.87 -12.96
CA PRO A 181 13.74 20.14 -11.55
C PRO A 181 14.26 19.00 -10.65
N PRO A 182 14.33 19.20 -9.32
CA PRO A 182 14.65 18.14 -8.38
C PRO A 182 13.75 16.91 -8.59
N LEU A 183 14.37 15.74 -8.70
CA LEU A 183 13.69 14.46 -8.91
C LEU A 183 13.78 13.63 -7.63
N THR A 184 12.66 13.00 -7.25
CA THR A 184 12.59 12.11 -6.09
C THR A 184 12.48 10.66 -6.55
N VAL A 185 13.27 9.78 -5.93
CA VAL A 185 13.22 8.34 -6.20
C VAL A 185 12.46 7.64 -5.09
N HIS A 186 11.39 6.93 -5.45
CA HIS A 186 10.69 6.01 -4.58
C HIS A 186 11.08 4.57 -4.96
N ASN A 187 11.48 3.77 -3.97
CA ASN A 187 11.93 2.41 -4.17
C ASN A 187 11.68 1.58 -2.90
N ARG A 188 11.54 0.26 -3.05
CA ARG A 188 11.49 -0.65 -1.90
C ARG A 188 12.75 -0.46 -1.05
N GLN A 189 12.58 -0.35 0.26
CA GLN A 189 13.67 -0.01 1.18
C GLN A 189 14.70 -1.13 1.40
N GLY A 190 14.38 -2.37 1.02
CA GLY A 190 15.26 -3.51 1.22
C GLY A 190 14.62 -4.84 0.85
N TYR A 191 15.35 -5.92 1.12
CA TYR A 191 14.90 -7.30 0.93
C TYR A 191 15.56 -8.20 1.97
N TYR A 192 14.95 -9.35 2.27
CA TYR A 192 15.61 -10.39 3.05
C TYR A 192 16.49 -11.26 2.15
N ALA A 193 17.71 -11.55 2.60
CA ALA A 193 18.54 -12.57 1.95
C ALA A 193 17.86 -13.94 2.02
N PRO A 194 18.12 -14.86 1.06
CA PRO A 194 17.71 -16.26 1.21
C PRO A 194 18.22 -16.83 2.54
N ALA A 195 17.48 -17.78 3.10
CA ALA A 195 17.83 -18.49 4.33
C ALA A 195 17.77 -19.99 4.01
N ASP A 196 18.81 -20.50 3.38
CA ASP A 196 18.94 -21.93 3.04
C ASP A 196 19.93 -22.60 4.01
#